data_AF-A0A7K5ASL9-F1
#
_entry.id   AF-A0A7K5ASL9-F1
#
_cell.length_a   1.000
_cell.length_b   1.000
_cell.length_c   1.000
_cell.angle_alpha   90.00
_cell.angle_beta   90.00
_cell.angle_gamma   90.00
#
_symmetry.space_group_name_H-M   'P 1'
#
loop_
_entity.id
_entity.type
_entity.pdbx_description
1 polymer ?
#
loop_
_entity_poly.entity_id
_entity_poly.type
_entity_poly.pdbx_seq_one_letter_code
_entity_poly.pdbx_strand_id
1 'polypeptide(L)'
;MEGKLPCLLLLVGALVTAQCQGSRTRFKRGARPRAICKDSSSGEIYQHRWTWLRLSGSRIEYCRCDSGWSRCHTVPVRACTRNKCYNGGQCSEAYYSPQLFICQCHQGFSGKQCEIDTEVKCYRDAGVTYRGTWSMTESGIECLNWNSNDLMDWTYSGQREDAAELGLGNHNYCRNPDEDSRPWCYIYKGGRYTWEHCSVPSCSKVTDTDCRSGRGTDYRGSHSTTSSGATCLRWNSRVLANRIYTAWRRDASQLGLGSHNFCRNPDNDSKPWCHVLKGNQLTWEYCNVPTCSSCGLRQRRARQPRVRGGSSTDITAHPWQAAVLVRYRRLPGEHFLCGGVLISSCWVLSAAHCFEEGFSASQLKVVLGRTSRATPEENEQKFQVKNYIVHQGFDSENFNNDIALLQLSSDEGACAAETDTVRAACLPTPELQLPDWTECEISGYGKSEEFSPFYSEHLKEGHVRLFPASRCTAQHLDNRTVTENMLCAGDTRHLDDACKGDSGGPLVCLKEGRMYLIGIISWGIGCGRRDVPGVYTKVTRYLGWIQDTM
;
A
#
# COMPACT_ATOMS: atom_id res chain seq x y z
N MET A 1 54.66 -31.07 41.38
CA MET A 1 55.21 -29.71 41.27
C MET A 1 54.01 -28.78 41.45
N GLU A 2 53.56 -28.69 42.70
CA GLU A 2 53.64 -27.49 43.57
C GLU A 2 52.50 -26.51 43.24
N GLY A 3 51.53 -26.18 44.09
CA GLY A 3 51.23 -26.56 45.46
C GLY A 3 49.80 -26.08 45.81
N LYS A 4 49.12 -26.86 46.67
CA LYS A 4 47.84 -26.52 47.30
C LYS A 4 48.09 -25.53 48.46
N LEU A 5 47.16 -24.61 48.75
CA LEU A 5 46.38 -24.65 50.01
C LEU A 5 45.24 -23.58 50.05
N PRO A 6 44.06 -23.94 50.58
CA PRO A 6 42.91 -23.06 50.85
C PRO A 6 42.77 -22.71 52.35
N CYS A 7 41.55 -22.32 52.76
CA CYS A 7 41.00 -22.10 54.12
C CYS A 7 41.12 -20.67 54.68
N LEU A 8 40.18 -20.12 55.47
CA LEU A 8 38.78 -20.39 55.86
C LEU A 8 38.45 -19.31 56.93
N LEU A 9 37.15 -19.11 57.22
CA LEU A 9 36.56 -18.47 58.44
C LEU A 9 36.40 -16.93 58.37
N LEU A 10 35.32 -16.29 58.82
CA LEU A 10 33.98 -16.64 59.32
C LEU A 10 33.27 -15.29 59.61
N LEU A 11 31.93 -15.32 59.66
CA LEU A 11 31.02 -14.49 60.48
C LEU A 11 30.66 -13.04 60.07
N VAL A 12 29.37 -12.91 59.70
CA VAL A 12 28.32 -12.07 60.34
C VAL A 12 28.41 -10.54 60.27
N GLY A 13 27.28 -9.94 59.85
CA GLY A 13 26.66 -8.84 60.59
C GLY A 13 26.64 -7.47 59.91
N ALA A 14 25.44 -7.06 59.49
CA ALA A 14 25.13 -5.69 59.09
C ALA A 14 25.37 -4.67 60.22
N LEU A 15 25.74 -3.43 59.88
CA LEU A 15 25.19 -2.17 60.42
C LEU A 15 25.86 -0.91 59.80
N VAL A 16 25.04 -0.16 59.06
CA VAL A 16 24.85 1.29 58.90
C VAL A 16 25.94 2.31 59.34
N THR A 17 26.03 3.38 58.51
CA THR A 17 26.50 4.76 58.74
C THR A 17 27.99 5.07 58.51
N ALA A 18 28.28 5.95 57.55
CA ALA A 18 28.65 7.34 57.83
C ALA A 18 28.95 8.11 56.53
N GLN A 19 28.67 9.41 56.59
CA GLN A 19 28.75 10.39 55.51
C GLN A 19 30.18 10.65 55.05
N CYS A 20 30.32 11.09 53.79
CA CYS A 20 31.40 11.99 53.41
C CYS A 20 30.82 13.17 52.60
N GLN A 21 31.02 14.36 53.16
CA GLN A 21 30.63 15.70 52.68
C GLN A 21 31.29 15.98 51.30
N GLY A 22 30.69 16.65 50.33
CA GLY A 22 29.96 17.91 50.43
C GLY A 22 30.85 19.10 50.03
N SER A 23 31.30 19.17 48.76
CA SER A 23 31.88 20.41 48.18
C SER A 23 30.89 21.04 47.21
N ARG A 24 30.61 22.32 47.47
CA ARG A 24 29.53 23.13 46.91
C ARG A 24 29.82 23.50 45.45
N THR A 25 29.09 22.91 44.50
CA THR A 25 28.78 23.60 43.25
C THR A 25 27.46 24.35 43.44
N ARG A 26 27.58 25.68 43.42
CA ARG A 26 26.47 26.65 43.38
C ARG A 26 25.45 26.21 42.33
N PHE A 27 24.33 25.64 42.76
CA PHE A 27 23.13 25.61 41.92
C PHE A 27 22.71 27.07 41.70
N LYS A 28 22.97 27.60 40.49
CA LYS A 28 22.27 28.79 40.03
C LYS A 28 20.78 28.46 40.08
N ARG A 29 20.07 29.12 41.00
CA ARG A 29 18.61 29.08 41.09
C ARG A 29 18.03 29.36 39.70
N GLY A 30 16.96 28.64 39.39
CA GLY A 30 16.44 28.42 38.04
C GLY A 30 16.38 29.66 37.14
N ALA A 31 16.74 29.44 35.88
CA ALA A 31 16.14 30.24 34.83
C ALA A 31 14.63 30.06 34.95
N ARG A 32 13.91 31.14 35.27
CA ARG A 32 12.44 31.19 35.15
C ARG A 32 12.08 30.61 33.77
N PRO A 33 11.02 29.80 33.63
CA PRO A 33 10.53 29.45 32.30
C PRO A 33 10.35 30.76 31.54
N ARG A 34 11.00 30.91 30.38
CA ARG A 34 10.86 32.11 29.54
C ARG A 34 9.36 32.34 29.38
N ALA A 35 8.83 33.45 29.85
CA ALA A 35 7.40 33.69 29.79
C ALA A 35 7.00 33.85 28.32
N ILE A 36 6.17 32.94 27.83
CA ILE A 36 5.77 32.86 26.43
C ILE A 36 4.30 33.27 26.30
N CYS A 37 3.97 34.06 25.29
CA CYS A 37 2.60 34.43 24.98
C CYS A 37 2.03 33.46 23.96
N LYS A 38 0.80 32.99 24.15
CA LYS A 38 0.07 32.22 23.14
C LYS A 38 -0.99 33.11 22.50
N ASP A 39 -0.97 33.22 21.19
CA ASP A 39 -2.01 33.95 20.48
C ASP A 39 -3.33 33.19 20.54
N SER A 40 -4.41 33.91 20.87
CA SER A 40 -5.73 33.32 21.06
C SER A 40 -6.43 32.97 19.74
N SER A 41 -6.00 33.55 18.62
CA SER A 41 -6.63 33.34 17.31
C SER A 41 -5.95 32.24 16.50
N SER A 42 -4.62 32.23 16.44
CA SER A 42 -3.84 31.23 15.68
C SER A 42 -3.30 30.10 16.55
N GLY A 43 -3.25 30.27 17.88
CA GLY A 43 -2.61 29.31 18.78
C GLY A 43 -1.07 29.37 18.76
N GLU A 44 -0.47 30.27 17.99
CA GLU A 44 0.98 30.44 17.89
C GLU A 44 1.62 30.93 19.18
N ILE A 45 2.89 30.57 19.37
CA ILE A 45 3.65 30.82 20.60
C ILE A 45 4.73 31.88 20.32
N TYR A 46 4.72 32.96 21.10
CA TYR A 46 5.56 34.15 20.92
C TYR A 46 6.46 34.38 22.14
N GLN A 47 7.76 34.51 21.91
CA GLN A 47 8.72 34.80 22.99
C GLN A 47 8.61 36.25 23.48
N HIS A 48 9.19 36.52 24.65
CA HIS A 48 9.24 37.88 25.22
C HIS A 48 9.81 38.89 24.19
N ARG A 49 9.12 40.03 24.04
CA ARG A 49 9.34 41.11 23.05
C ARG A 49 8.97 40.82 21.60
N TRP A 50 8.50 39.63 21.27
CA TRP A 50 8.01 39.38 19.91
C TRP A 50 6.72 40.16 19.66
N THR A 51 6.53 40.55 18.41
CA THR A 51 5.41 41.38 17.96
C THR A 51 4.74 40.74 16.76
N TRP A 52 3.41 40.76 16.71
CA TRP A 52 2.64 40.17 15.63
C TRP A 52 1.35 40.94 15.38
N LEU A 53 0.74 40.71 14.22
CA LEU A 53 -0.63 41.13 13.94
C LEU A 53 -1.56 39.94 14.18
N ARG A 54 -2.74 40.19 14.74
CA ARG A 54 -3.81 39.17 14.86
C ARG A 54 -5.14 39.70 14.36
N LEU A 55 -6.01 38.77 13.95
CA LEU A 55 -7.39 39.07 13.61
C LEU A 55 -8.28 38.93 14.86
N SER A 56 -8.96 40.02 15.23
CA SER A 56 -9.86 40.10 16.37
C SER A 56 -11.24 40.55 15.86
N GLY A 57 -12.10 39.58 15.54
CA GLY A 57 -13.36 39.84 14.83
C GLY A 57 -13.10 40.38 13.42
N SER A 58 -13.59 41.59 13.12
CA SER A 58 -13.35 42.28 11.84
C SER A 58 -12.19 43.27 11.86
N ARG A 59 -11.46 43.38 12.98
CA ARG A 59 -10.37 44.35 13.17
C ARG A 59 -9.02 43.64 13.28
N ILE A 60 -7.96 44.33 12.85
CA ILE A 60 -6.59 43.84 13.01
C ILE A 60 -5.92 44.56 14.17
N GLU A 61 -5.31 43.79 15.05
CA GLU A 61 -4.60 44.29 16.23
C GLU A 61 -3.10 44.03 16.10
N TYR A 62 -2.30 45.02 16.49
CA TYR A 62 -0.89 44.84 16.75
C TYR A 62 -0.70 44.38 18.20
N CYS A 63 -0.01 43.26 18.37
CA CYS A 63 0.26 42.63 19.65
C CYS A 63 1.77 42.60 19.93
N ARG A 64 2.13 42.74 21.20
CA ARG A 64 3.48 42.53 21.71
C ARG A 64 3.44 41.61 22.93
N CYS A 65 4.34 40.63 22.97
CA CYS A 65 4.49 39.75 24.12
C CYS A 65 5.34 40.44 25.19
N ASP A 66 4.72 40.75 26.33
CA ASP A 66 5.39 41.31 27.50
C ASP A 66 5.29 40.34 28.67
N SER A 67 6.29 39.46 28.74
CA SER A 67 6.52 38.58 29.89
C SER A 67 5.33 37.64 30.18
N GLY A 68 4.78 37.02 29.13
CA GLY A 68 3.65 36.09 29.20
C GLY A 68 2.29 36.73 28.95
N TRP A 69 2.20 38.07 28.90
CA TRP A 69 0.97 38.79 28.59
C TRP A 69 1.02 39.41 27.19
N SER A 70 -0.02 39.18 26.38
CA SER A 70 -0.18 39.82 25.07
C SER A 70 -0.83 41.20 25.24
N ARG A 71 -0.06 42.27 24.95
CA ARG A 71 -0.59 43.64 24.88
C ARG A 71 -0.94 43.96 23.44
N CYS A 72 -2.23 44.15 23.15
CA CYS A 72 -2.74 44.32 21.80
C CYS A 72 -3.53 45.63 21.65
N HIS A 73 -3.43 46.29 20.50
CA HIS A 73 -4.26 47.45 20.16
C HIS A 73 -4.59 47.45 18.66
N THR A 74 -5.74 48.00 18.29
CA THR A 74 -6.17 48.07 16.89
C THR A 74 -5.28 48.99 16.07
N VAL A 75 -4.88 48.55 14.88
CA VAL A 75 -4.06 49.34 13.95
C VAL A 75 -4.76 49.44 12.58
N PRO A 76 -4.66 50.60 11.89
CA PRO A 76 -5.15 50.70 10.53
C PRO A 76 -4.26 49.89 9.59
N VAL A 77 -4.90 49.17 8.68
CA VAL A 77 -4.23 48.35 7.66
C VAL A 77 -4.64 48.77 6.27
N ARG A 78 -3.83 48.41 5.29
CA ARG A 78 -4.14 48.52 3.86
C ARG A 78 -3.81 47.21 3.17
N ALA A 79 -4.32 47.02 1.95
CA ALA A 79 -3.90 45.90 1.11
C ALA A 79 -2.38 45.95 0.89
N CYS A 80 -1.72 44.80 0.97
CA CYS A 80 -0.27 44.73 0.74
C CYS A 80 0.09 45.17 -0.68
N THR A 81 1.20 45.90 -0.81
CA THR A 81 1.68 46.36 -2.13
C THR A 81 2.07 45.18 -3.04
N ARG A 82 2.56 44.09 -2.45
CA ARG A 82 2.74 42.78 -3.07
C ARG A 82 2.08 41.73 -2.19
N ASN A 83 1.38 40.77 -2.78
CA ASN A 83 0.77 39.70 -1.99
C ASN A 83 1.87 38.79 -1.41
N LYS A 84 1.97 38.74 -0.09
CA LYS A 84 2.95 37.92 0.66
C LYS A 84 2.33 36.60 1.18
N CYS A 85 1.06 36.35 0.85
CA CYS A 85 0.32 35.17 1.27
C CYS A 85 0.31 34.14 0.15
N TYR A 86 0.53 32.88 0.50
CA TYR A 86 0.39 31.72 -0.37
C TYR A 86 -1.08 31.33 -0.54
N ASN A 87 -1.33 30.43 -1.50
CA ASN A 87 -2.62 29.75 -1.68
C ASN A 87 -3.85 30.68 -1.77
N GLY A 88 -3.69 31.85 -2.41
CA GLY A 88 -4.77 32.81 -2.62
C GLY A 88 -5.16 33.62 -1.37
N GLY A 89 -4.37 33.58 -0.30
CA GLY A 89 -4.62 34.35 0.91
C GLY A 89 -4.65 35.86 0.65
N GLN A 90 -5.53 36.57 1.37
CA GLN A 90 -5.63 38.02 1.28
C GLN A 90 -4.64 38.68 2.25
N CYS A 91 -3.75 39.50 1.70
CA CYS A 91 -2.69 40.18 2.47
C CYS A 91 -3.09 41.59 2.90
N SER A 92 -2.98 41.86 4.19
CA SER A 92 -3.11 43.20 4.76
C SER A 92 -1.83 43.59 5.52
N GLU A 93 -1.30 44.80 5.28
CA GLU A 93 -0.13 45.34 5.97
C GLU A 93 -0.50 46.54 6.84
N ALA A 94 0.22 46.72 7.95
CA ALA A 94 0.05 47.89 8.81
C ALA A 94 0.50 49.16 8.06
N TYR A 95 -0.34 50.20 8.09
CA TYR A 95 -0.12 51.43 7.32
C TYR A 95 1.26 52.08 7.58
N TYR A 96 1.72 52.04 8.84
CA TYR A 96 2.97 52.67 9.28
C TYR A 96 4.18 51.73 9.31
N SER A 97 4.00 50.43 9.00
CA SER A 97 5.07 49.44 9.04
C SER A 97 4.79 48.32 8.03
N PRO A 98 5.18 48.48 6.76
CA PRO A 98 4.94 47.51 5.68
C PRO A 98 5.56 46.11 5.92
N GLN A 99 6.47 46.00 6.89
CA GLN A 99 7.04 44.72 7.34
C GLN A 99 6.07 43.90 8.19
N LEU A 100 5.09 44.54 8.83
CA LEU A 100 4.06 43.89 9.62
C LEU A 100 2.85 43.66 8.73
N PHE A 101 2.62 42.39 8.39
CA PHE A 101 1.49 41.96 7.58
C PHE A 101 0.78 40.76 8.21
N ILE A 102 -0.46 40.55 7.81
CA ILE A 102 -1.29 39.40 8.18
C ILE A 102 -1.95 38.84 6.92
N CYS A 103 -2.06 37.52 6.89
CA CYS A 103 -2.74 36.79 5.82
C CYS A 103 -4.07 36.23 6.31
N GLN A 104 -5.14 36.52 5.56
CA GLN A 104 -6.42 35.85 5.75
C GLN A 104 -6.49 34.66 4.79
N CYS A 105 -6.41 33.45 5.34
CA CYS A 105 -6.35 32.22 4.58
C CYS A 105 -7.73 31.76 4.12
N HIS A 106 -7.78 31.14 2.94
CA HIS A 106 -8.98 30.43 2.48
C HIS A 106 -9.18 29.14 3.28
N GLN A 107 -10.39 28.59 3.24
CA GLN A 107 -10.71 27.32 3.90
C GLN A 107 -9.74 26.22 3.43
N GLY A 108 -9.26 25.43 4.38
CA GLY A 108 -8.26 24.38 4.13
C GLY A 108 -6.81 24.82 4.31
N PHE A 109 -6.53 26.13 4.39
CA PHE A 109 -5.17 26.65 4.61
C PHE A 109 -4.99 27.36 5.94
N SER A 110 -3.79 27.30 6.50
CA SER A 110 -3.41 27.96 7.76
C SER A 110 -1.93 28.39 7.76
N GLY A 111 -1.46 28.95 8.86
CA GLY A 111 -0.10 29.50 8.98
C GLY A 111 -0.05 31.00 8.75
N LYS A 112 1.11 31.60 9.04
CA LYS A 112 1.30 33.07 9.03
C LYS A 112 1.12 33.66 7.63
N GLN A 113 1.46 32.88 6.60
CA GLN A 113 1.39 33.21 5.19
C GLN A 113 0.43 32.30 4.41
N CYS A 114 -0.42 31.51 5.09
CA CYS A 114 -1.27 30.49 4.47
C CYS A 114 -0.50 29.36 3.77
N GLU A 115 0.69 29.07 4.28
CA GLU A 115 1.65 28.09 3.77
C GLU A 115 1.34 26.65 4.16
N ILE A 116 0.45 26.43 5.14
CA ILE A 116 0.09 25.11 5.67
C ILE A 116 -1.21 24.65 5.03
N ASP A 117 -1.20 23.47 4.44
CA ASP A 117 -2.38 22.79 3.92
C ASP A 117 -2.92 21.84 5.00
N THR A 118 -4.12 22.11 5.51
CA THR A 118 -4.74 21.34 6.60
C THR A 118 -5.48 20.09 6.09
N GLU A 119 -5.75 20.02 4.79
CA GLU A 119 -6.51 18.95 4.16
C GLU A 119 -5.60 17.83 3.66
N VAL A 120 -4.38 18.15 3.20
CA VAL A 120 -3.44 17.15 2.67
C VAL A 120 -2.97 16.15 3.75
N LYS A 121 -3.09 14.85 3.42
CA LYS A 121 -2.74 13.73 4.33
C LYS A 121 -1.54 12.90 3.90
N CYS A 122 -1.08 13.05 2.66
CA CYS A 122 0.02 12.26 2.10
C CYS A 122 1.03 13.15 1.37
N TYR A 123 2.23 12.64 1.10
CA TYR A 123 3.27 13.33 0.35
C TYR A 123 3.45 12.73 -1.05
N ARG A 124 3.72 13.56 -2.07
CA ARG A 124 4.06 13.09 -3.44
C ARG A 124 5.58 13.09 -3.63
N ASP A 125 6.07 12.21 -4.50
CA ASP A 125 7.50 12.07 -4.82
C ASP A 125 8.36 11.92 -3.56
N ALA A 126 9.36 12.77 -3.36
CA ALA A 126 10.17 12.86 -2.15
C ALA A 126 9.50 13.67 -1.01
N GLY A 127 8.38 14.34 -1.27
CA GLY A 127 7.66 15.12 -0.26
C GLY A 127 8.25 16.50 0.03
N VAL A 128 9.08 17.04 -0.86
CA VAL A 128 9.67 18.39 -0.76
C VAL A 128 8.58 19.47 -0.69
N THR A 129 7.51 19.30 -1.48
CA THR A 129 6.35 20.21 -1.53
C THR A 129 5.30 19.91 -0.46
N TYR A 130 5.53 18.93 0.42
CA TYR A 130 4.56 18.57 1.45
C TYR A 130 4.38 19.71 2.45
N ARG A 131 3.13 20.16 2.63
CA ARG A 131 2.76 21.25 3.55
C ARG A 131 1.68 20.84 4.55
N GLY A 132 1.49 19.54 4.74
CA GLY A 132 0.50 19.01 5.69
C GLY A 132 0.85 19.19 7.16
N THR A 133 -0.06 18.77 8.03
CA THR A 133 0.02 18.94 9.49
C THR A 133 0.52 17.72 10.25
N TRP A 134 1.13 16.73 9.58
CA TRP A 134 1.65 15.52 10.23
C TRP A 134 2.87 15.85 11.10
N SER A 135 2.95 15.33 12.32
CA SER A 135 3.99 15.70 13.31
C SER A 135 4.53 14.50 14.11
N MET A 136 4.47 13.29 13.53
CA MET A 136 4.90 12.04 14.16
C MET A 136 5.92 11.30 13.31
N THR A 137 6.95 10.76 13.94
CA THR A 137 7.96 9.91 13.29
C THR A 137 7.46 8.49 13.03
N GLU A 138 8.23 7.69 12.28
CA GLU A 138 7.95 6.26 12.08
C GLU A 138 7.97 5.47 13.40
N SER A 139 8.83 5.84 14.35
CA SER A 139 8.83 5.24 15.70
C SER A 139 7.78 5.83 16.66
N GLY A 140 6.90 6.71 16.17
CA GLY A 140 5.81 7.30 16.95
C GLY A 140 6.26 8.41 17.91
N ILE A 141 7.43 9.01 17.69
CA ILE A 141 7.92 10.14 18.49
C ILE A 141 7.37 11.44 17.90
N GLU A 142 6.94 12.35 18.77
CA GLU A 142 6.45 13.67 18.35
C GLU A 142 7.61 14.58 17.92
N CYS A 143 7.41 15.27 16.80
CA CYS A 143 8.39 16.17 16.22
C CYS A 143 8.64 17.42 17.08
N LEU A 144 9.86 17.93 17.04
CA LEU A 144 10.25 19.21 17.60
C LEU A 144 9.80 20.37 16.71
N ASN A 145 9.54 21.52 17.34
CA ASN A 145 9.19 22.75 16.62
C ASN A 145 10.43 23.29 15.88
N TRP A 146 10.32 23.52 14.58
CA TRP A 146 11.44 24.02 13.75
C TRP A 146 11.98 25.37 14.22
N ASN A 147 11.16 26.15 14.90
CA ASN A 147 11.50 27.45 15.46
C ASN A 147 12.01 27.39 16.92
N SER A 148 12.33 26.19 17.42
CA SER A 148 12.91 26.05 18.76
C SER A 148 14.29 26.71 18.84
N ASN A 149 14.59 27.34 19.98
CA ASN A 149 15.91 27.93 20.21
C ASN A 149 17.02 26.87 20.23
N ASP A 150 16.68 25.63 20.59
CA ASP A 150 17.63 24.51 20.61
C ASP A 150 18.10 24.09 19.19
N LEU A 151 17.39 24.57 18.15
CA LEU A 151 17.66 24.28 16.75
C LEU A 151 18.26 25.48 16.00
N MET A 152 18.58 26.60 16.67
CA MET A 152 19.05 27.82 15.98
C MET A 152 20.27 27.57 15.09
N ASP A 153 21.23 26.78 15.57
CA ASP A 153 22.49 26.50 14.86
C ASP A 153 22.40 25.26 13.94
N TRP A 154 21.21 24.65 13.82
CA TRP A 154 21.01 23.49 12.96
C TRP A 154 20.75 23.93 11.52
N THR A 155 21.21 23.10 10.57
CA THR A 155 21.18 23.39 9.12
C THR A 155 19.80 23.81 8.63
N TYR A 156 18.73 23.16 9.10
CA TYR A 156 17.36 23.45 8.70
C TYR A 156 16.52 23.87 9.89
N SER A 157 16.35 25.17 10.10
CA SER A 157 15.56 25.70 11.22
C SER A 157 14.57 26.76 10.74
N GLY A 158 13.58 27.07 11.57
CA GLY A 158 12.61 28.14 11.33
C GLY A 158 13.20 29.55 11.42
N GLN A 159 14.50 29.69 11.70
CA GLN A 159 15.23 30.96 11.78
C GLN A 159 15.93 31.34 10.46
N ARG A 160 15.92 30.45 9.46
CA ARG A 160 16.50 30.72 8.15
C ARG A 160 15.70 31.78 7.39
N GLU A 161 16.37 32.49 6.49
CA GLU A 161 15.71 33.48 5.62
C GLU A 161 14.73 32.83 4.64
N ASP A 162 15.05 31.63 4.12
CA ASP A 162 14.23 30.83 3.20
C ASP A 162 13.28 29.85 3.91
N ALA A 163 13.16 29.93 5.25
CA ALA A 163 12.39 28.97 6.06
C ALA A 163 10.95 28.81 5.56
N ALA A 164 10.29 29.91 5.22
CA ALA A 164 8.91 29.89 4.71
C ALA A 164 8.77 29.13 3.38
N GLU A 165 9.75 29.25 2.48
CA GLU A 165 9.75 28.55 1.19
C GLU A 165 9.90 27.04 1.39
N LEU A 166 10.75 26.64 2.35
CA LEU A 166 10.95 25.27 2.78
C LEU A 166 9.80 24.72 3.64
N GLY A 167 8.83 25.55 4.01
CA GLY A 167 7.72 25.20 4.90
C GLY A 167 8.15 24.98 6.36
N LEU A 168 9.29 25.53 6.77
CA LEU A 168 9.79 25.55 8.14
C LEU A 168 9.25 26.80 8.85
N GLY A 169 8.83 26.66 10.09
CA GLY A 169 8.21 27.77 10.82
C GLY A 169 7.91 27.44 12.27
N ASN A 170 7.02 28.22 12.88
CA ASN A 170 6.61 28.06 14.28
C ASN A 170 5.62 26.90 14.48
N HIS A 171 5.99 25.71 14.02
CA HIS A 171 5.23 24.47 14.14
C HIS A 171 6.18 23.27 14.13
N ASN A 172 5.67 22.08 14.40
CA ASN A 172 6.44 20.83 14.41
C ASN A 172 6.07 19.85 13.28
N TYR A 173 5.42 20.33 12.22
CA TYR A 173 5.02 19.47 11.11
C TYR A 173 6.21 18.96 10.29
N CYS A 174 6.12 17.71 9.82
CA CYS A 174 7.13 17.04 9.00
C CYS A 174 7.40 17.76 7.69
N ARG A 175 8.67 17.93 7.32
CA ARG A 175 9.11 18.62 6.10
C ARG A 175 10.27 17.86 5.45
N ASN A 176 10.59 18.21 4.21
CA ASN A 176 11.74 17.66 3.51
C ASN A 176 12.55 18.79 2.84
N PRO A 177 13.26 19.60 3.65
CA PRO A 177 13.96 20.79 3.15
C PRO A 177 15.28 20.47 2.44
N ASP A 178 15.81 19.27 2.58
CA ASP A 178 17.10 18.80 2.05
C ASP A 178 16.97 17.81 0.89
N GLU A 179 15.75 17.62 0.37
CA GLU A 179 15.45 16.70 -0.72
C GLU A 179 15.84 15.25 -0.42
N ASP A 180 15.76 14.83 0.86
CA ASP A 180 15.88 13.42 1.24
C ASP A 180 14.76 12.59 0.57
N SER A 181 14.84 11.27 0.67
CA SER A 181 13.87 10.30 0.20
C SER A 181 12.42 10.51 0.66
N ARG A 182 12.17 11.17 1.81
CA ARG A 182 10.82 11.43 2.35
C ARG A 182 10.81 12.47 3.49
N PRO A 183 9.64 13.03 3.86
CA PRO A 183 9.53 13.98 4.97
C PRO A 183 10.08 13.44 6.30
N TRP A 184 10.73 14.31 7.05
CA TRP A 184 11.35 14.05 8.35
C TRP A 184 11.15 15.23 9.32
N CYS A 185 11.57 15.04 10.57
CA CYS A 185 11.62 16.09 11.57
C CYS A 185 12.70 15.83 12.63
N TYR A 186 13.05 16.87 13.40
CA TYR A 186 13.91 16.70 14.57
C TYR A 186 13.14 16.13 15.76
N ILE A 187 13.82 15.32 16.57
CA ILE A 187 13.30 14.68 17.78
C ILE A 187 14.34 14.71 18.91
N TYR A 188 13.86 14.53 20.14
CA TYR A 188 14.71 14.35 21.31
C TYR A 188 14.61 12.89 21.80
N LYS A 189 15.70 12.12 21.65
CA LYS A 189 15.72 10.67 21.92
C LYS A 189 17.01 10.29 22.64
N GLY A 190 16.88 9.65 23.81
CA GLY A 190 18.03 9.16 24.58
C GLY A 190 18.95 10.27 25.10
N GLY A 191 18.41 11.43 25.47
CA GLY A 191 19.19 12.55 26.00
C GLY A 191 19.92 13.40 24.96
N ARG A 192 19.68 13.16 23.67
CA ARG A 192 20.26 13.93 22.56
C ARG A 192 19.21 14.33 21.53
N TYR A 193 19.45 15.46 20.88
CA TYR A 193 18.71 15.88 19.69
C TYR A 193 19.20 15.10 18.47
N THR A 194 18.28 14.61 17.66
CA THR A 194 18.53 13.88 16.41
C THR A 194 17.37 14.14 15.45
N TRP A 195 17.40 13.55 14.26
CA TRP A 195 16.27 13.55 13.32
C TRP A 195 15.80 12.12 13.05
N GLU A 196 14.58 11.98 12.53
CA GLU A 196 14.00 10.72 12.09
C GLU A 196 12.97 10.98 10.99
N HIS A 197 12.78 10.01 10.08
CA HIS A 197 11.72 10.11 9.07
C HIS A 197 10.33 10.07 9.70
N CYS A 198 9.41 10.76 9.04
CA CYS A 198 8.02 10.83 9.45
C CYS A 198 7.18 9.69 8.90
N SER A 199 6.15 9.32 9.65
CA SER A 199 5.13 8.33 9.26
C SER A 199 4.10 8.87 8.25
N VAL A 200 4.44 9.91 7.49
CA VAL A 200 3.53 10.48 6.47
C VAL A 200 3.37 9.44 5.35
N PRO A 201 2.14 9.07 4.94
CA PRO A 201 1.96 8.17 3.81
C PRO A 201 2.33 8.84 2.48
N SER A 202 2.85 8.08 1.52
CA SER A 202 3.05 8.58 0.15
C SER A 202 1.72 8.55 -0.62
N CYS A 203 1.42 9.56 -1.44
CA CYS A 203 0.22 9.58 -2.28
C CYS A 203 0.35 8.66 -3.50
N SER A 204 1.57 8.43 -3.98
CA SER A 204 1.86 7.60 -5.17
C SER A 204 2.00 6.13 -4.80
N LYS A 205 2.39 5.84 -3.55
CA LYS A 205 2.09 4.55 -2.99
C LYS A 205 0.62 4.58 -2.61
N VAL A 206 -0.23 3.97 -3.42
CA VAL A 206 -1.36 3.22 -2.86
C VAL A 206 -0.73 2.08 -2.05
N THR A 207 -0.08 2.41 -0.93
CA THR A 207 0.30 1.40 0.04
C THR A 207 -1.02 0.86 0.52
N ASP A 208 -1.35 -0.38 0.19
CA ASP A 208 -1.23 -1.55 1.08
C ASP A 208 -1.11 -1.28 2.61
N THR A 209 -1.59 -0.13 3.12
CA THR A 209 -1.77 0.22 4.54
C THR A 209 -3.24 0.35 4.87
N ASP A 210 -4.12 0.47 3.86
CA ASP A 210 -5.57 0.36 4.05
C ASP A 210 -6.09 -1.07 3.95
N CYS A 211 -5.18 -2.04 4.03
CA CYS A 211 -5.48 -3.45 4.04
C CYS A 211 -4.97 -4.12 5.32
N ARG A 212 -5.55 -5.25 5.71
CA ARG A 212 -5.16 -6.05 6.88
C ARG A 212 -4.37 -7.29 6.48
N SER A 213 -3.32 -7.60 7.22
CA SER A 213 -2.67 -8.91 7.18
C SER A 213 -3.29 -9.83 8.23
N GLY A 214 -3.53 -11.10 7.89
CA GLY A 214 -4.15 -12.06 8.81
C GLY A 214 -5.43 -11.52 9.47
N ARG A 215 -5.49 -11.52 10.81
CA ARG A 215 -6.63 -10.99 11.59
C ARG A 215 -6.65 -9.45 11.69
N GLY A 216 -5.58 -8.76 11.28
CA GLY A 216 -5.50 -7.29 11.34
C GLY A 216 -5.25 -6.71 12.74
N THR A 217 -4.55 -7.42 13.62
CA THR A 217 -4.12 -6.93 14.94
C THR A 217 -3.07 -5.81 14.83
N ASP A 218 -2.25 -5.89 13.80
CA ASP A 218 -1.24 -4.92 13.38
C ASP A 218 -1.78 -3.87 12.41
N TYR A 219 -3.05 -3.96 11.98
CA TYR A 219 -3.65 -3.01 11.05
C TYR A 219 -3.65 -1.59 11.64
N ARG A 220 -3.07 -0.64 10.90
CA ARG A 220 -2.98 0.78 11.29
C ARG A 220 -3.53 1.73 10.23
N GLY A 221 -4.26 1.23 9.24
CA GLY A 221 -4.87 2.05 8.19
C GLY A 221 -6.00 2.96 8.67
N SER A 222 -6.65 3.62 7.70
CA SER A 222 -7.61 4.71 7.93
C SER A 222 -9.08 4.33 7.69
N HIS A 223 -9.37 3.06 7.39
CA HIS A 223 -10.74 2.58 7.23
C HIS A 223 -11.58 2.90 8.47
N SER A 224 -12.77 3.47 8.28
CA SER A 224 -13.63 3.99 9.37
C SER A 224 -15.12 3.72 9.18
N THR A 225 -15.45 2.76 8.31
CA THR A 225 -16.81 2.27 8.06
C THR A 225 -16.92 0.79 8.39
N THR A 226 -18.09 0.36 8.85
CA THR A 226 -18.38 -1.05 9.15
C THR A 226 -18.88 -1.79 7.91
N SER A 227 -18.98 -3.13 7.99
CA SER A 227 -19.54 -3.95 6.91
C SER A 227 -21.01 -3.61 6.59
N SER A 228 -21.74 -2.96 7.50
CA SER A 228 -23.11 -2.49 7.26
C SER A 228 -23.17 -1.05 6.70
N GLY A 229 -22.01 -0.40 6.54
CA GLY A 229 -21.90 1.00 6.10
C GLY A 229 -21.96 2.03 7.24
N ALA A 230 -22.04 1.60 8.50
CA ALA A 230 -22.08 2.54 9.63
C ALA A 230 -20.72 3.20 9.87
N THR A 231 -20.72 4.49 10.20
CA THR A 231 -19.49 5.23 10.53
C THR A 231 -19.01 4.92 11.94
N CYS A 232 -17.73 4.59 12.07
CA CYS A 232 -17.10 4.31 13.35
C CYS A 232 -17.06 5.54 14.28
N LEU A 233 -17.23 5.29 15.57
CA LEU A 233 -17.00 6.26 16.64
C LEU A 233 -15.51 6.42 16.92
N ARG A 234 -15.11 7.61 17.39
CA ARG A 234 -13.74 7.86 17.84
C ARG A 234 -13.42 7.06 19.10
N TRP A 235 -12.24 6.45 19.19
CA TRP A 235 -11.84 5.62 20.33
C TRP A 235 -11.70 6.42 21.64
N ASN A 236 -11.51 7.74 21.56
CA ASN A 236 -11.51 8.67 22.69
C ASN A 236 -12.87 9.35 22.94
N SER A 237 -13.95 8.87 22.33
CA SER A 237 -15.28 9.43 22.57
C SER A 237 -15.70 9.21 24.02
N ARG A 238 -16.29 10.25 24.65
CA ARG A 238 -16.82 10.16 26.03
C ARG A 238 -17.94 9.14 26.17
N VAL A 239 -18.68 8.88 25.09
CA VAL A 239 -19.75 7.86 25.04
C VAL A 239 -19.18 6.45 25.26
N LEU A 240 -17.88 6.26 25.02
CA LEU A 240 -17.18 4.99 25.23
C LEU A 240 -16.51 4.88 26.60
N ALA A 241 -16.68 5.85 27.52
CA ALA A 241 -15.95 5.87 28.80
C ALA A 241 -16.11 4.58 29.64
N ASN A 242 -17.26 3.90 29.51
CA ASN A 242 -17.55 2.65 30.22
C ASN A 242 -17.35 1.39 29.36
N ARG A 243 -16.69 1.49 28.19
CA ARG A 243 -16.40 0.36 27.30
C ARG A 243 -14.95 -0.09 27.41
N ILE A 244 -14.73 -1.36 27.12
CA ILE A 244 -13.41 -1.97 26.98
C ILE A 244 -12.84 -1.70 25.58
N TYR A 245 -11.51 -1.73 25.46
CA TYR A 245 -10.78 -1.45 24.21
C TYR A 245 -11.03 -0.05 23.63
N THR A 246 -10.73 0.97 24.44
CA THR A 246 -10.87 2.39 24.08
C THR A 246 -9.54 3.13 24.22
N ALA A 247 -9.49 4.40 23.80
CA ALA A 247 -8.30 5.24 23.93
C ALA A 247 -7.97 5.61 25.39
N TRP A 248 -8.83 5.25 26.35
CA TRP A 248 -8.65 5.51 27.78
C TRP A 248 -7.80 4.45 28.50
N ARG A 249 -7.41 3.38 27.79
CA ARG A 249 -6.53 2.35 28.33
C ARG A 249 -5.07 2.81 28.38
N ARG A 250 -4.28 2.18 29.25
CA ARG A 250 -2.83 2.46 29.39
C ARG A 250 -2.01 2.01 28.17
N ASP A 251 -2.44 0.95 27.51
CA ASP A 251 -1.82 0.32 26.32
C ASP A 251 -2.47 0.79 25.01
N ALA A 252 -3.36 1.80 25.05
CA ALA A 252 -4.15 2.24 23.90
C ALA A 252 -3.30 2.58 22.67
N SER A 253 -2.15 3.24 22.87
CA SER A 253 -1.24 3.61 21.78
C SER A 253 -0.63 2.39 21.07
N GLN A 254 -0.28 1.34 21.81
CA GLN A 254 0.26 0.10 21.24
C GLN A 254 -0.80 -0.65 20.40
N LEU A 255 -2.05 -0.61 20.86
CA LEU A 255 -3.21 -1.17 20.16
C LEU A 255 -3.73 -0.27 19.02
N GLY A 256 -3.10 0.89 18.79
CA GLY A 256 -3.51 1.84 17.76
C GLY A 256 -4.85 2.52 18.03
N LEU A 257 -5.26 2.65 19.29
CA LEU A 257 -6.48 3.32 19.74
C LEU A 257 -6.15 4.76 20.15
N GLY A 258 -6.80 5.75 19.54
CA GLY A 258 -6.45 7.16 19.76
C GLY A 258 -7.61 8.13 19.56
N SER A 259 -7.29 9.37 19.15
CA SER A 259 -8.28 10.43 18.92
C SER A 259 -9.04 10.32 17.58
N HIS A 260 -8.80 9.23 16.85
CA HIS A 260 -9.41 8.88 15.57
C HIS A 260 -10.51 7.81 15.72
N ASN A 261 -11.22 7.52 14.62
CA ASN A 261 -12.27 6.51 14.52
C ASN A 261 -11.92 5.33 13.58
N PHE A 262 -10.66 5.16 13.23
CA PHE A 262 -10.22 4.06 12.37
C PHE A 262 -10.40 2.68 12.99
N CYS A 263 -10.78 1.69 12.20
CA CYS A 263 -10.99 0.30 12.60
C CYS A 263 -9.72 -0.33 13.16
N ARG A 264 -9.85 -1.10 14.25
CA ARG A 264 -8.73 -1.79 14.91
C ARG A 264 -9.14 -3.19 15.35
N ASN A 265 -8.17 -4.06 15.59
CA ASN A 265 -8.41 -5.37 16.20
C ASN A 265 -7.60 -5.49 17.51
N PRO A 266 -7.99 -4.78 18.57
CA PRO A 266 -7.23 -4.71 19.82
C PRO A 266 -7.34 -5.97 20.69
N ASP A 267 -8.28 -6.86 20.39
CA ASP A 267 -8.63 -8.06 21.15
C ASP A 267 -8.32 -9.37 20.41
N ASN A 268 -7.68 -9.30 19.24
CA ASN A 268 -7.31 -10.44 18.41
C ASN A 268 -8.52 -11.28 17.94
N ASP A 269 -9.65 -10.62 17.72
CA ASP A 269 -10.83 -11.20 17.09
C ASP A 269 -10.54 -11.55 15.61
N SER A 270 -11.52 -12.10 14.90
CA SER A 270 -11.42 -12.57 13.52
C SER A 270 -11.04 -11.48 12.51
N LYS A 271 -11.46 -10.22 12.74
CA LYS A 271 -11.24 -9.07 11.84
C LYS A 271 -11.24 -7.74 12.62
N PRO A 272 -10.69 -6.65 12.05
CA PRO A 272 -10.83 -5.31 12.62
C PRO A 272 -12.29 -4.88 12.78
N TRP A 273 -12.57 -4.14 13.85
CA TRP A 273 -13.89 -3.67 14.22
C TRP A 273 -13.82 -2.25 14.80
N CYS A 274 -15.00 -1.65 15.03
CA CYS A 274 -15.11 -0.38 15.73
C CYS A 274 -16.46 -0.26 16.45
N HIS A 275 -16.58 0.72 17.36
CA HIS A 275 -17.85 1.05 18.01
C HIS A 275 -18.74 1.90 17.10
N VAL A 276 -20.06 1.65 17.15
CA VAL A 276 -21.06 2.39 16.38
C VAL A 276 -22.33 2.67 17.21
N LEU A 277 -23.10 3.68 16.81
CA LEU A 277 -24.44 3.95 17.35
C LEU A 277 -25.49 3.47 16.34
N LYS A 278 -26.27 2.47 16.71
CA LYS A 278 -27.35 1.93 15.88
C LYS A 278 -28.68 2.12 16.58
N GLY A 279 -29.59 2.91 16.00
CA GLY A 279 -30.86 3.25 16.65
C GLY A 279 -30.69 3.88 18.04
N ASN A 280 -29.67 4.72 18.21
CA ASN A 280 -29.29 5.35 19.49
C ASN A 280 -28.77 4.38 20.57
N GLN A 281 -28.54 3.11 20.23
CA GLN A 281 -27.91 2.12 21.10
C GLN A 281 -26.44 1.94 20.76
N LEU A 282 -25.58 1.99 21.78
CA LEU A 282 -24.13 1.82 21.63
C LEU A 282 -23.78 0.34 21.44
N THR A 283 -23.25 -0.02 20.27
CA THR A 283 -22.80 -1.37 19.90
C THR A 283 -21.43 -1.34 19.22
N TRP A 284 -20.98 -2.48 18.68
CA TRP A 284 -19.79 -2.62 17.83
C TRP A 284 -20.13 -3.44 16.59
N GLU A 285 -19.38 -3.23 15.51
CA GLU A 285 -19.51 -4.01 14.28
C GLU A 285 -18.14 -4.19 13.61
N TYR A 286 -17.98 -5.27 12.85
CA TYR A 286 -16.79 -5.50 12.04
C TYR A 286 -16.67 -4.48 10.92
N CYS A 287 -15.42 -4.18 10.57
CA CYS A 287 -15.08 -3.38 9.41
C CYS A 287 -14.74 -4.24 8.22
N ASN A 288 -15.09 -3.76 7.02
CA ASN A 288 -14.72 -4.40 5.77
C ASN A 288 -13.32 -3.95 5.30
N VAL A 289 -12.31 -4.11 6.16
CA VAL A 289 -10.93 -3.80 5.80
C VAL A 289 -10.43 -4.86 4.81
N PRO A 290 -10.03 -4.50 3.58
CA PRO A 290 -9.56 -5.45 2.58
C PRO A 290 -8.32 -6.18 3.10
N THR A 291 -8.12 -7.45 2.77
CA THR A 291 -6.87 -8.14 3.11
C THR A 291 -5.74 -7.63 2.24
N CYS A 292 -4.54 -7.49 2.79
CA CYS A 292 -3.39 -7.04 2.01
C CYS A 292 -3.16 -8.01 0.86
N SER A 293 -3.08 -7.45 -0.33
CA SER A 293 -3.02 -8.26 -1.52
C SER A 293 -1.61 -8.81 -1.62
N SER A 294 -1.42 -10.10 -1.41
CA SER A 294 -0.15 -10.78 -1.72
C SER A 294 -0.05 -11.09 -3.22
N CYS A 295 -1.06 -10.73 -4.02
CA CYS A 295 -1.14 -11.07 -5.42
C CYS A 295 0.10 -10.63 -6.21
N GLY A 296 0.43 -11.39 -7.24
CA GLY A 296 1.51 -11.06 -8.18
C GLY A 296 2.91 -11.06 -7.56
N LEU A 297 3.07 -11.41 -6.28
CA LEU A 297 4.35 -11.60 -5.64
C LEU A 297 4.87 -13.02 -5.90
N ARG A 298 6.15 -13.15 -6.23
CA ARG A 298 6.83 -14.43 -6.46
C ARG A 298 8.23 -14.42 -5.86
N GLN A 299 8.84 -15.58 -5.67
CA GLN A 299 10.26 -15.63 -5.31
C GLN A 299 11.11 -15.24 -6.52
N ARG A 300 11.89 -14.15 -6.41
CA ARG A 300 12.81 -13.72 -7.47
C ARG A 300 14.00 -14.67 -7.55
N ARG A 301 14.06 -15.52 -8.59
CA ARG A 301 15.29 -16.25 -8.93
C ARG A 301 16.18 -15.44 -9.86
N ALA A 302 17.49 -15.73 -9.80
CA ALA A 302 18.50 -15.18 -10.69
C ALA A 302 18.21 -15.56 -12.15
N ARG A 303 18.50 -14.62 -13.07
CA ARG A 303 18.34 -14.80 -14.52
C ARG A 303 18.97 -16.12 -14.99
N GLN A 304 18.16 -17.03 -15.51
CA GLN A 304 18.66 -18.18 -16.25
C GLN A 304 18.95 -17.81 -17.72
N PRO A 305 19.93 -18.46 -18.36
CA PRO A 305 20.19 -18.26 -19.79
C PRO A 305 18.99 -18.72 -20.64
N ARG A 306 18.65 -17.90 -21.64
CA ARG A 306 17.48 -18.10 -22.53
C ARG A 306 17.72 -19.28 -23.48
N VAL A 307 16.73 -20.16 -23.60
CA VAL A 307 16.73 -21.31 -24.52
C VAL A 307 15.49 -21.25 -25.39
N ARG A 308 15.62 -21.59 -26.68
CA ARG A 308 14.53 -21.58 -27.67
C ARG A 308 13.39 -22.54 -27.25
N GLY A 309 12.14 -22.09 -27.28
CA GLY A 309 10.96 -22.89 -26.92
C GLY A 309 10.57 -22.82 -25.44
N GLY A 310 10.91 -21.71 -24.77
CA GLY A 310 10.71 -21.46 -23.34
C GLY A 310 11.78 -22.10 -22.45
N SER A 311 12.11 -21.45 -21.34
CA SER A 311 12.92 -22.05 -20.28
C SER A 311 12.06 -22.92 -19.38
N SER A 312 12.57 -24.12 -19.04
CA SER A 312 12.01 -24.91 -17.93
C SER A 312 12.04 -24.04 -16.68
N THR A 313 10.89 -23.89 -16.02
CA THR A 313 10.74 -23.02 -14.87
C THR A 313 10.14 -23.77 -13.69
N ASP A 314 10.37 -23.22 -12.50
CA ASP A 314 9.85 -23.75 -11.24
C ASP A 314 8.52 -23.06 -10.94
N ILE A 315 7.56 -23.78 -10.37
CA ILE A 315 6.25 -23.19 -10.04
C ILE A 315 6.35 -21.96 -9.13
N THR A 316 7.40 -21.83 -8.32
CA THR A 316 7.66 -20.64 -7.49
C THR A 316 7.88 -19.35 -8.30
N ALA A 317 8.22 -19.45 -9.58
CA ALA A 317 8.32 -18.31 -10.50
C ALA A 317 6.96 -17.86 -11.05
N HIS A 318 5.97 -18.77 -11.09
CA HIS A 318 4.61 -18.52 -11.55
C HIS A 318 3.58 -19.19 -10.62
N PRO A 319 3.52 -18.77 -9.33
CA PRO A 319 2.72 -19.46 -8.30
C PRO A 319 1.21 -19.37 -8.53
N TRP A 320 0.76 -18.55 -9.49
CA TRP A 320 -0.61 -18.44 -9.95
C TRP A 320 -0.99 -19.46 -11.02
N GLN A 321 -0.03 -20.18 -11.59
CA GLN A 321 -0.31 -21.17 -12.63
C GLN A 321 -1.17 -22.30 -12.07
N ALA A 322 -2.29 -22.53 -12.74
CA ALA A 322 -3.16 -23.67 -12.49
C ALA A 322 -3.10 -24.67 -13.63
N ALA A 323 -3.24 -25.95 -13.29
CA ALA A 323 -3.51 -27.02 -14.25
C ALA A 323 -4.94 -27.52 -14.06
N VAL A 324 -5.75 -27.41 -15.11
CA VAL A 324 -7.10 -27.95 -15.14
C VAL A 324 -7.03 -29.37 -15.70
N LEU A 325 -7.48 -30.34 -14.91
CA LEU A 325 -7.52 -31.74 -15.26
C LEU A 325 -8.97 -32.19 -15.44
N VAL A 326 -9.18 -33.13 -16.36
CA VAL A 326 -10.48 -33.74 -16.64
C VAL A 326 -10.42 -35.25 -16.51
N ARG A 327 -11.48 -35.83 -15.95
CA ARG A 327 -11.71 -37.27 -15.91
C ARG A 327 -12.75 -37.67 -16.95
N TYR A 328 -12.30 -38.32 -18.02
CA TYR A 328 -13.19 -38.87 -19.04
C TYR A 328 -13.86 -40.14 -18.54
N ARG A 329 -15.12 -40.36 -18.92
CA ARG A 329 -15.87 -41.58 -18.53
C ARG A 329 -15.27 -42.87 -19.11
N ARG A 330 -14.61 -42.78 -20.26
CA ARG A 330 -14.13 -43.94 -21.04
C ARG A 330 -12.62 -44.15 -20.98
N LEU A 331 -11.87 -43.24 -20.35
CA LEU A 331 -10.41 -43.33 -20.22
C LEU A 331 -10.02 -43.33 -18.74
N PRO A 332 -9.13 -44.23 -18.32
CA PRO A 332 -8.67 -44.28 -16.94
C PRO A 332 -7.71 -43.12 -16.65
N GLY A 333 -7.87 -42.50 -15.47
CA GLY A 333 -6.98 -41.45 -14.97
C GLY A 333 -7.52 -40.02 -15.15
N GLU A 334 -6.70 -39.06 -14.73
CA GLU A 334 -6.92 -37.63 -14.90
C GLU A 334 -6.03 -37.15 -16.05
N HIS A 335 -6.61 -36.42 -17.00
CA HIS A 335 -5.91 -35.92 -18.18
C HIS A 335 -5.83 -34.40 -18.12
N PHE A 336 -4.70 -33.84 -18.56
CA PHE A 336 -4.56 -32.39 -18.66
C PHE A 336 -5.47 -31.85 -19.76
N LEU A 337 -6.32 -30.89 -19.40
CA LEU A 337 -7.26 -30.23 -20.30
C LEU A 337 -6.67 -28.90 -20.77
N CYS A 338 -6.46 -27.98 -19.82
CA CYS A 338 -6.02 -26.61 -20.08
C CYS A 338 -5.22 -26.03 -18.91
N GLY A 339 -4.56 -24.90 -19.17
CA GLY A 339 -4.04 -24.03 -18.13
C GLY A 339 -5.15 -23.24 -17.43
N GLY A 340 -4.78 -22.59 -16.33
CA GLY A 340 -5.60 -21.63 -15.63
C GLY A 340 -4.75 -20.67 -14.81
N VAL A 341 -5.38 -19.67 -14.22
CA VAL A 341 -4.73 -18.65 -13.39
C VAL A 341 -5.50 -18.45 -12.10
N LEU A 342 -4.84 -18.66 -10.97
CA LEU A 342 -5.39 -18.31 -9.66
C LEU A 342 -5.49 -16.79 -9.54
N ILE A 343 -6.70 -16.26 -9.35
CA ILE A 343 -6.95 -14.81 -9.21
C ILE A 343 -7.43 -14.42 -7.81
N SER A 344 -7.93 -15.38 -7.05
CA SER A 344 -8.21 -15.27 -5.63
C SER A 344 -8.13 -16.67 -5.00
N SER A 345 -8.18 -16.79 -3.68
CA SER A 345 -8.06 -18.09 -3.01
C SER A 345 -9.02 -19.15 -3.54
N CYS A 346 -10.24 -18.78 -3.94
CA CYS A 346 -11.29 -19.72 -4.34
C CYS A 346 -11.60 -19.73 -5.84
N TRP A 347 -10.91 -18.91 -6.65
CA TRP A 347 -11.30 -18.69 -8.05
C TRP A 347 -10.11 -18.76 -9.00
N VAL A 348 -10.30 -19.52 -10.07
CA VAL A 348 -9.35 -19.69 -11.17
C VAL A 348 -9.98 -19.19 -12.47
N LEU A 349 -9.25 -18.37 -13.22
CA LEU A 349 -9.59 -18.01 -14.59
C LEU A 349 -9.01 -19.03 -15.57
N SER A 350 -9.71 -19.27 -16.67
CA SER A 350 -9.24 -20.06 -17.79
C SER A 350 -9.94 -19.59 -19.08
N ALA A 351 -9.67 -20.25 -20.21
CA ALA A 351 -10.33 -19.97 -21.48
C ALA A 351 -11.67 -20.71 -21.57
N ALA A 352 -12.67 -20.12 -22.22
CA ALA A 352 -14.00 -20.71 -22.39
C ALA A 352 -13.96 -21.95 -23.30
N HIS A 353 -13.17 -21.91 -24.38
CA HIS A 353 -13.09 -22.99 -25.36
C HIS A 353 -12.65 -24.34 -24.74
N CYS A 354 -11.95 -24.30 -23.59
CA CYS A 354 -11.57 -25.48 -22.84
C CYS A 354 -12.77 -26.28 -22.31
N PHE A 355 -13.95 -25.67 -22.19
CA PHE A 355 -15.13 -26.25 -21.54
C PHE A 355 -16.32 -26.46 -22.47
N GLU A 356 -16.15 -26.29 -23.78
CA GLU A 356 -17.22 -26.45 -24.79
C GLU A 356 -17.82 -27.85 -24.86
N GLU A 357 -17.03 -28.88 -24.52
CA GLU A 357 -17.51 -30.26 -24.47
C GLU A 357 -18.59 -30.49 -23.38
N GLY A 358 -18.83 -29.51 -22.48
CA GLY A 358 -19.90 -29.58 -21.49
C GLY A 358 -19.63 -30.56 -20.34
N PHE A 359 -18.39 -30.61 -19.85
CA PHE A 359 -18.01 -31.47 -18.72
C PHE A 359 -18.80 -31.13 -17.46
N SER A 360 -19.20 -32.12 -16.65
CA SER A 360 -19.77 -31.81 -15.34
C SER A 360 -18.66 -31.31 -14.39
N ALA A 361 -19.00 -30.42 -13.44
CA ALA A 361 -18.04 -29.89 -12.48
C ALA A 361 -17.28 -31.00 -11.71
N SER A 362 -17.97 -32.11 -11.40
CA SER A 362 -17.39 -33.30 -10.77
C SER A 362 -16.34 -34.06 -11.60
N GLN A 363 -16.24 -33.79 -12.90
CA GLN A 363 -15.21 -34.35 -13.77
C GLN A 363 -13.95 -33.48 -13.82
N LEU A 364 -14.02 -32.26 -13.30
CA LEU A 364 -12.97 -31.28 -13.37
C LEU A 364 -12.24 -31.17 -12.04
N LYS A 365 -10.93 -31.06 -12.12
CA LYS A 365 -10.05 -30.88 -10.98
C LYS A 365 -9.04 -29.79 -11.29
N VAL A 366 -8.71 -28.99 -10.29
CA VAL A 366 -7.68 -27.97 -10.39
C VAL A 366 -6.51 -28.36 -9.52
N VAL A 367 -5.30 -28.27 -10.08
CA VAL A 367 -4.04 -28.45 -9.35
C VAL A 367 -3.25 -27.16 -9.39
N LEU A 368 -2.84 -26.69 -8.21
CA LEU A 368 -1.99 -25.52 -8.00
C LEU A 368 -0.65 -25.96 -7.39
N GLY A 369 0.42 -25.19 -7.60
CA GLY A 369 1.69 -25.42 -6.90
C GLY A 369 2.51 -26.59 -7.42
N ARG A 370 2.35 -26.95 -8.71
CA ARG A 370 3.02 -28.11 -9.32
C ARG A 370 3.94 -27.71 -10.48
N THR A 371 5.20 -28.13 -10.47
CA THR A 371 6.14 -27.90 -11.57
C THR A 371 6.04 -28.97 -12.66
N SER A 372 5.86 -30.24 -12.29
CA SER A 372 5.73 -31.36 -13.22
C SER A 372 4.27 -31.67 -13.53
N ARG A 373 3.88 -31.68 -14.80
CA ARG A 373 2.52 -32.02 -15.23
C ARG A 373 2.13 -33.45 -14.84
N ALA A 374 3.07 -34.39 -14.87
CA ALA A 374 2.81 -35.82 -14.73
C ALA A 374 3.02 -36.34 -13.29
N THR A 375 3.98 -35.79 -12.55
CA THR A 375 4.33 -36.27 -11.22
C THR A 375 3.77 -35.36 -10.13
N PRO A 376 2.94 -35.87 -9.21
CA PRO A 376 2.53 -35.16 -8.00
C PRO A 376 3.71 -34.60 -7.21
N GLU A 377 3.58 -33.39 -6.66
CA GLU A 377 4.58 -32.75 -5.79
C GLU A 377 4.04 -32.55 -4.36
N GLU A 378 4.92 -32.54 -3.36
CA GLU A 378 4.55 -32.46 -1.94
C GLU A 378 3.80 -31.15 -1.59
N ASN A 379 4.17 -30.05 -2.24
CA ASN A 379 3.62 -28.71 -1.97
C ASN A 379 2.47 -28.32 -2.93
N GLU A 380 1.93 -29.29 -3.68
CA GLU A 380 0.80 -29.05 -4.57
C GLU A 380 -0.52 -29.02 -3.79
N GLN A 381 -1.48 -28.24 -4.27
CA GLN A 381 -2.83 -28.19 -3.71
C GLN A 381 -3.83 -28.62 -4.77
N LYS A 382 -4.70 -29.57 -4.42
CA LYS A 382 -5.70 -30.15 -5.33
C LYS A 382 -7.11 -29.77 -4.89
N PHE A 383 -7.91 -29.32 -5.84
CA PHE A 383 -9.28 -28.88 -5.60
C PHE A 383 -10.23 -29.55 -6.59
N GLN A 384 -11.41 -29.92 -6.10
CA GLN A 384 -12.56 -30.21 -6.96
C GLN A 384 -13.13 -28.89 -7.48
N VAL A 385 -13.81 -28.94 -8.63
CA VAL A 385 -14.55 -27.78 -9.13
C VAL A 385 -15.98 -27.85 -8.62
N LYS A 386 -16.41 -26.82 -7.87
CA LYS A 386 -17.80 -26.70 -7.41
C LYS A 386 -18.74 -26.34 -8.55
N ASN A 387 -18.32 -25.34 -9.32
CA ASN A 387 -19.02 -24.85 -10.50
C ASN A 387 -18.01 -24.18 -11.43
N TYR A 388 -18.30 -24.15 -12.72
CA TYR A 388 -17.57 -23.34 -13.68
C TYR A 388 -18.55 -22.53 -14.54
N ILE A 389 -18.14 -21.33 -14.92
CA ILE A 389 -19.00 -20.34 -15.54
C ILE A 389 -18.28 -19.86 -16.80
N VAL A 390 -18.81 -20.25 -17.95
CA VAL A 390 -18.37 -19.75 -19.26
C VAL A 390 -19.08 -18.44 -19.52
N HIS A 391 -18.36 -17.44 -20.04
CA HIS A 391 -18.94 -16.14 -20.37
C HIS A 391 -20.10 -16.31 -21.36
N GLN A 392 -21.26 -15.68 -21.10
CA GLN A 392 -22.50 -15.94 -21.87
C GLN A 392 -22.40 -15.51 -23.33
N GLY A 393 -21.54 -14.52 -23.61
CA GLY A 393 -21.26 -14.05 -24.97
C GLY A 393 -20.13 -14.78 -25.69
N PHE A 394 -19.62 -15.91 -25.17
CA PHE A 394 -18.55 -16.66 -25.82
C PHE A 394 -18.98 -17.15 -27.21
N ASP A 395 -18.15 -16.88 -28.21
CA ASP A 395 -18.35 -17.25 -29.60
C ASP A 395 -17.21 -18.18 -30.06
N SER A 396 -17.56 -19.41 -30.42
CA SER A 396 -16.60 -20.46 -30.76
C SER A 396 -16.02 -20.34 -32.16
N GLU A 397 -16.63 -19.53 -33.05
CA GLU A 397 -16.15 -19.34 -34.40
C GLU A 397 -15.00 -18.32 -34.43
N ASN A 398 -15.13 -17.24 -33.68
CA ASN A 398 -14.15 -16.15 -33.64
C ASN A 398 -13.40 -16.00 -32.31
N PHE A 399 -13.70 -16.84 -31.30
CA PHE A 399 -13.11 -16.83 -29.96
C PHE A 399 -13.34 -15.53 -29.18
N ASN A 400 -14.34 -14.73 -29.55
CA ASN A 400 -14.70 -13.55 -28.78
C ASN A 400 -15.31 -13.97 -27.44
N ASN A 401 -14.97 -13.27 -26.36
CA ASN A 401 -15.37 -13.63 -25.00
C ASN A 401 -14.88 -15.01 -24.53
N ASP A 402 -13.69 -15.41 -24.98
CA ASP A 402 -13.04 -16.66 -24.58
C ASP A 402 -12.47 -16.60 -23.15
N ILE A 403 -13.36 -16.63 -22.16
CA ILE A 403 -13.04 -16.59 -20.73
C ILE A 403 -14.02 -17.43 -19.91
N ALA A 404 -13.49 -18.14 -18.92
CA ALA A 404 -14.26 -18.92 -17.96
C ALA A 404 -13.73 -18.76 -16.52
N LEU A 405 -14.62 -18.86 -15.55
CA LEU A 405 -14.32 -18.86 -14.12
C LEU A 405 -14.60 -20.24 -13.52
N LEU A 406 -13.67 -20.74 -12.72
CA LEU A 406 -13.80 -22.00 -11.99
C LEU A 406 -13.79 -21.71 -10.50
N GLN A 407 -14.83 -22.15 -9.80
CA GLN A 407 -14.93 -22.06 -8.35
C GLN A 407 -14.34 -23.32 -7.71
N LEU A 408 -13.32 -23.13 -6.88
CA LEU A 408 -12.64 -24.22 -6.17
C LEU A 408 -13.50 -24.75 -5.01
N SER A 409 -13.39 -26.05 -4.76
CA SER A 409 -14.00 -26.77 -3.65
C SER A 409 -12.99 -27.69 -2.99
N SER A 410 -12.96 -27.71 -1.66
CA SER A 410 -12.30 -28.75 -0.87
C SER A 410 -13.31 -29.48 0.03
N ASP A 411 -12.92 -30.64 0.55
CA ASP A 411 -13.75 -31.46 1.45
C ASP A 411 -14.09 -30.71 2.75
N GLU A 412 -13.22 -29.79 3.19
CA GLU A 412 -13.40 -28.96 4.40
C GLU A 412 -13.98 -27.56 4.09
N GLY A 413 -14.33 -27.27 2.82
CA GLY A 413 -14.78 -25.94 2.39
C GLY A 413 -13.68 -24.87 2.40
N ALA A 414 -12.42 -25.29 2.52
CA ALA A 414 -11.24 -24.43 2.45
C ALA A 414 -10.86 -24.15 0.99
N CYS A 415 -10.33 -22.95 0.74
CA CYS A 415 -9.82 -22.53 -0.56
C CYS A 415 -8.29 -22.68 -0.61
N ALA A 416 -7.68 -22.25 -1.72
CA ALA A 416 -6.22 -22.27 -1.87
C ALA A 416 -5.54 -21.51 -0.74
N ALA A 417 -4.65 -22.19 -0.02
CA ALA A 417 -3.79 -21.59 0.99
C ALA A 417 -2.59 -20.95 0.32
N GLU A 418 -2.27 -19.72 0.70
CA GLU A 418 -1.10 -19.05 0.13
C GLU A 418 0.20 -19.67 0.64
N THR A 419 1.08 -20.03 -0.30
CA THR A 419 2.42 -20.55 -0.06
C THR A 419 3.40 -19.86 -1.00
N ASP A 420 4.66 -20.31 -1.03
CA ASP A 420 5.63 -19.87 -2.04
C ASP A 420 5.37 -20.48 -3.43
N THR A 421 4.62 -21.59 -3.49
CA THR A 421 4.25 -22.30 -4.73
C THR A 421 2.84 -21.99 -5.20
N VAL A 422 1.98 -21.45 -4.32
CA VAL A 422 0.57 -21.14 -4.61
C VAL A 422 0.25 -19.71 -4.18
N ARG A 423 0.02 -18.82 -5.16
CA ARG A 423 -0.34 -17.42 -4.90
C ARG A 423 -1.08 -16.83 -6.09
N ALA A 424 -2.07 -15.98 -5.84
CA ALA A 424 -2.86 -15.39 -6.92
C ALA A 424 -2.06 -14.38 -7.76
N ALA A 425 -2.38 -14.26 -9.05
CA ALA A 425 -1.94 -13.14 -9.89
C ALA A 425 -2.78 -11.89 -9.57
N CYS A 426 -2.21 -10.69 -9.73
CA CYS A 426 -3.02 -9.48 -9.56
C CYS A 426 -3.96 -9.27 -10.73
N LEU A 427 -5.21 -8.96 -10.46
CA LEU A 427 -6.10 -8.40 -11.49
C LEU A 427 -5.71 -6.93 -11.76
N PRO A 428 -5.75 -6.48 -13.01
CA PRO A 428 -5.45 -5.10 -13.38
C PRO A 428 -6.58 -4.15 -12.95
N THR A 429 -6.29 -2.85 -12.86
CA THR A 429 -7.34 -1.83 -12.75
C THR A 429 -7.92 -1.51 -14.14
N PRO A 430 -9.17 -1.04 -14.25
CA PRO A 430 -9.76 -0.68 -15.55
C PRO A 430 -8.95 0.37 -16.34
N GLU A 431 -8.23 1.25 -15.63
CA GLU A 431 -7.39 2.30 -16.21
C GLU A 431 -5.98 1.83 -16.56
N LEU A 432 -5.62 0.58 -16.21
CA LEU A 432 -4.29 0.07 -16.46
C LEU A 432 -4.06 -0.13 -17.96
N GLN A 433 -3.34 0.82 -18.55
CA GLN A 433 -2.79 0.71 -19.90
C GLN A 433 -1.28 0.58 -19.81
N LEU A 434 -0.77 -0.55 -20.33
CA LEU A 434 0.67 -0.76 -20.47
C LEU A 434 1.11 -0.23 -21.84
N PRO A 435 2.31 0.37 -21.94
CA PRO A 435 2.85 0.80 -23.22
C PRO A 435 2.97 -0.36 -24.23
N ASP A 436 2.86 -0.04 -25.51
CA ASP A 436 3.19 -1.00 -26.57
C ASP A 436 4.61 -1.53 -26.37
N TRP A 437 4.83 -2.80 -26.75
CA TRP A 437 6.10 -3.52 -26.61
C TRP A 437 6.54 -3.80 -25.16
N THR A 438 5.69 -3.56 -24.17
CA THR A 438 5.94 -3.97 -22.78
C THR A 438 6.24 -5.46 -22.74
N GLU A 439 7.33 -5.83 -22.06
CA GLU A 439 7.74 -7.21 -21.86
C GLU A 439 6.88 -7.87 -20.79
N CYS A 440 6.32 -9.02 -21.15
CA CYS A 440 5.42 -9.82 -20.34
C CYS A 440 5.84 -11.29 -20.41
N GLU A 441 5.28 -12.08 -19.51
CA GLU A 441 5.62 -13.49 -19.33
C GLU A 441 4.37 -14.33 -19.50
N ILE A 442 4.54 -15.46 -20.17
CA ILE A 442 3.55 -16.52 -20.29
C ILE A 442 4.09 -17.77 -19.61
N SER A 443 3.20 -18.59 -19.07
CA SER A 443 3.56 -19.88 -18.48
C SER A 443 2.53 -20.96 -18.79
N GLY A 444 2.97 -22.21 -18.84
CA GLY A 444 2.08 -23.33 -19.09
C GLY A 444 2.78 -24.67 -19.29
N TYR A 445 1.95 -25.72 -19.45
CA TYR A 445 2.40 -27.10 -19.68
C TYR A 445 2.12 -27.56 -21.12
N GLY A 446 1.93 -26.60 -22.03
CA GLY A 446 1.65 -26.83 -23.43
C GLY A 446 2.78 -27.56 -24.16
N LYS A 447 2.55 -27.79 -25.44
CA LYS A 447 3.52 -28.46 -26.31
C LYS A 447 4.72 -27.57 -26.56
N SER A 448 5.92 -28.15 -26.58
CA SER A 448 7.14 -27.41 -26.91
C SER A 448 7.20 -26.92 -28.36
N GLU A 449 6.48 -27.60 -29.26
CA GLU A 449 6.46 -27.34 -30.70
C GLU A 449 5.06 -27.65 -31.27
N GLU A 450 4.67 -26.95 -32.35
CA GLU A 450 3.34 -27.04 -32.98
C GLU A 450 2.93 -28.49 -33.32
N PHE A 451 3.90 -29.32 -33.72
CA PHE A 451 3.69 -30.72 -34.14
C PHE A 451 4.10 -31.75 -33.09
N SER A 452 4.49 -31.34 -31.88
CA SER A 452 4.87 -32.30 -30.84
C SER A 452 3.67 -33.20 -30.49
N PRO A 453 3.84 -34.54 -30.46
CA PRO A 453 2.79 -35.44 -30.02
C PRO A 453 2.54 -35.36 -28.50
N PHE A 454 3.47 -34.79 -27.73
CA PHE A 454 3.42 -34.76 -26.27
C PHE A 454 3.42 -33.33 -25.71
N TYR A 455 2.58 -33.12 -24.68
CA TYR A 455 2.63 -31.93 -23.82
C TYR A 455 3.91 -31.92 -23.00
N SER A 456 4.43 -30.74 -22.68
CA SER A 456 5.62 -30.65 -21.83
C SER A 456 5.37 -31.32 -20.48
N GLU A 457 6.35 -32.07 -19.99
CA GLU A 457 6.29 -32.69 -18.67
C GLU A 457 6.57 -31.67 -17.56
N HIS A 458 7.28 -30.59 -17.86
CA HIS A 458 7.63 -29.54 -16.92
C HIS A 458 6.97 -28.22 -17.29
N LEU A 459 6.67 -27.40 -16.29
CA LEU A 459 6.23 -26.03 -16.48
C LEU A 459 7.28 -25.26 -17.26
N LYS A 460 6.82 -24.52 -18.26
CA LYS A 460 7.66 -23.62 -19.05
C LYS A 460 7.23 -22.19 -18.87
N GLU A 461 8.18 -21.28 -19.06
CA GLU A 461 7.92 -19.86 -19.22
C GLU A 461 8.43 -19.37 -20.56
N GLY A 462 7.75 -18.37 -21.12
CA GLY A 462 8.15 -17.65 -22.33
C GLY A 462 8.05 -16.15 -22.12
N HIS A 463 8.94 -15.39 -22.76
CA HIS A 463 8.93 -13.93 -22.67
C HIS A 463 8.43 -13.31 -23.97
N VAL A 464 7.26 -12.68 -23.91
CA VAL A 464 6.59 -12.04 -25.05
C VAL A 464 6.49 -10.54 -24.85
N ARG A 465 6.14 -9.81 -25.90
CA ARG A 465 5.87 -8.37 -25.83
C ARG A 465 4.46 -8.08 -26.30
N LEU A 466 3.82 -7.10 -25.66
CA LEU A 466 2.52 -6.59 -26.11
C LEU A 466 2.66 -5.96 -27.50
N PHE A 467 1.83 -6.38 -28.44
CA PHE A 467 1.81 -5.79 -29.78
C PHE A 467 0.89 -4.57 -29.81
N PRO A 468 1.26 -3.52 -30.56
CA PRO A 468 0.37 -2.41 -30.81
C PRO A 468 -0.85 -2.88 -31.60
N ALA A 469 -2.01 -2.23 -31.39
CA ALA A 469 -3.24 -2.56 -32.10
C ALA A 469 -3.08 -2.50 -33.63
N SER A 470 -2.20 -1.64 -34.14
CA SER A 470 -1.88 -1.54 -35.57
C SER A 470 -1.22 -2.79 -36.17
N ARG A 471 -0.60 -3.63 -35.34
CA ARG A 471 -0.01 -4.92 -35.74
C ARG A 471 -0.84 -6.13 -35.30
N CYS A 472 -1.88 -5.90 -34.51
CA CYS A 472 -2.83 -6.91 -34.06
C CYS A 472 -4.06 -6.90 -34.99
N THR A 473 -3.85 -7.17 -36.27
CA THR A 473 -4.88 -7.05 -37.31
C THR A 473 -5.10 -8.36 -38.06
N ALA A 474 -6.30 -8.53 -38.62
CA ALA A 474 -6.67 -9.73 -39.38
C ALA A 474 -5.69 -10.06 -40.53
N GLN A 475 -5.10 -9.03 -41.15
CA GLN A 475 -4.10 -9.20 -42.21
C GLN A 475 -2.85 -9.96 -41.75
N HIS A 476 -2.47 -9.81 -40.48
CA HIS A 476 -1.33 -10.53 -39.88
C HIS A 476 -1.75 -11.87 -39.25
N LEU A 477 -3.06 -12.15 -39.22
CA LEU A 477 -3.65 -13.28 -38.52
C LEU A 477 -4.58 -14.10 -39.43
N ASP A 478 -4.12 -14.46 -40.63
CA ASP A 478 -4.84 -15.29 -41.61
C ASP A 478 -6.30 -14.87 -41.84
N ASN A 479 -6.53 -13.56 -41.90
CA ASN A 479 -7.86 -12.92 -42.05
C ASN A 479 -8.86 -13.22 -40.93
N ARG A 480 -8.41 -13.70 -39.76
CA ARG A 480 -9.25 -13.81 -38.56
C ARG A 480 -9.37 -12.47 -37.86
N THR A 481 -10.60 -12.07 -37.60
CA THR A 481 -10.91 -10.77 -36.99
C THR A 481 -10.49 -10.75 -35.52
N VAL A 482 -9.74 -9.73 -35.11
CA VAL A 482 -9.42 -9.47 -33.70
C VAL A 482 -10.37 -8.41 -33.16
N THR A 483 -11.07 -8.73 -32.08
CA THR A 483 -12.03 -7.81 -31.45
C THR A 483 -11.35 -6.92 -30.40
N GLU A 484 -12.07 -5.90 -29.92
CA GLU A 484 -11.58 -5.03 -28.83
C GLU A 484 -11.46 -5.73 -27.46
N ASN A 485 -11.96 -6.96 -27.38
CA ASN A 485 -11.92 -7.84 -26.23
C ASN A 485 -10.69 -8.77 -26.22
N MET A 486 -9.85 -8.64 -27.25
CA MET A 486 -8.63 -9.39 -27.42
C MET A 486 -7.41 -8.45 -27.38
N LEU A 487 -6.24 -9.04 -27.20
CA LEU A 487 -4.95 -8.37 -27.37
C LEU A 487 -3.96 -9.33 -28.01
N CYS A 488 -2.90 -8.77 -28.60
CA CYS A 488 -1.83 -9.55 -29.20
C CYS A 488 -0.56 -9.45 -28.37
N ALA A 489 0.13 -10.58 -28.22
CA ALA A 489 1.48 -10.61 -27.70
C ALA A 489 2.31 -11.67 -28.41
N GLY A 490 3.58 -11.39 -28.62
CA GLY A 490 4.49 -12.33 -29.27
C GLY A 490 5.95 -11.93 -29.03
N ASP A 491 6.88 -12.85 -29.28
CA ASP A 491 8.30 -12.55 -29.14
C ASP A 491 8.87 -11.91 -30.41
N THR A 492 9.33 -10.67 -30.28
CA THR A 492 10.03 -9.95 -31.35
C THR A 492 11.48 -10.41 -31.53
N ARG A 493 11.97 -11.36 -30.72
CA ARG A 493 13.38 -11.79 -30.64
C ARG A 493 13.61 -13.23 -31.11
N HIS A 494 12.56 -13.92 -31.56
CA HIS A 494 12.63 -15.26 -32.16
C HIS A 494 13.03 -16.41 -31.22
N LEU A 495 12.65 -16.33 -29.94
CA LEU A 495 13.04 -17.31 -28.91
C LEU A 495 11.83 -18.04 -28.31
N ASP A 496 10.72 -17.34 -28.04
CA ASP A 496 9.59 -17.87 -27.25
C ASP A 496 8.23 -17.61 -27.92
N ASP A 497 7.30 -18.57 -27.88
CA ASP A 497 5.89 -18.35 -28.24
C ASP A 497 4.98 -19.29 -27.46
N ALA A 498 3.73 -18.88 -27.22
CA ALA A 498 2.70 -19.73 -26.62
C ALA A 498 2.29 -20.81 -27.62
N CYS A 499 2.03 -22.03 -27.15
CA CYS A 499 1.78 -23.14 -28.05
C CYS A 499 0.54 -23.95 -27.65
N LYS A 500 0.14 -24.91 -28.49
CA LYS A 500 -1.03 -25.76 -28.23
C LYS A 500 -0.90 -26.43 -26.84
N GLY A 501 -1.90 -26.24 -25.99
CA GLY A 501 -1.92 -26.77 -24.61
C GLY A 501 -1.63 -25.75 -23.52
N ASP A 502 -1.25 -24.51 -23.87
CA ASP A 502 -1.18 -23.41 -22.90
C ASP A 502 -2.51 -22.64 -22.78
N SER A 503 -3.54 -23.03 -23.54
CA SER A 503 -4.89 -22.44 -23.50
C SER A 503 -5.41 -22.28 -22.08
N GLY A 504 -5.94 -21.10 -21.77
CA GLY A 504 -6.38 -20.73 -20.42
C GLY A 504 -5.26 -20.31 -19.47
N GLY A 505 -3.99 -20.43 -19.87
CA GLY A 505 -2.83 -19.98 -19.11
C GLY A 505 -2.67 -18.45 -19.06
N PRO A 506 -1.80 -17.95 -18.17
CA PRO A 506 -1.63 -16.52 -17.94
C PRO A 506 -0.76 -15.83 -18.99
N LEU A 507 -1.10 -14.57 -19.30
CA LEU A 507 -0.16 -13.54 -19.75
C LEU A 507 -0.04 -12.49 -18.66
N VAL A 508 1.10 -12.47 -17.97
CA VAL A 508 1.36 -11.58 -16.84
C VAL A 508 2.45 -10.56 -17.14
N CYS A 509 2.29 -9.34 -16.67
CA CYS A 509 3.26 -8.27 -16.88
C CYS A 509 3.69 -7.66 -15.54
N LEU A 510 4.98 -7.39 -15.38
CA LEU A 510 5.54 -6.81 -14.16
C LEU A 510 5.24 -5.30 -14.10
N LYS A 511 4.57 -4.86 -13.04
CA LYS A 511 4.39 -3.44 -12.72
C LYS A 511 4.61 -3.22 -11.23
N GLU A 512 5.46 -2.24 -10.88
CA GLU A 512 5.71 -1.84 -9.48
C GLU A 512 6.08 -3.01 -8.54
N GLY A 513 6.78 -4.02 -9.07
CA GLY A 513 7.22 -5.19 -8.31
C GLY A 513 6.21 -6.32 -8.18
N ARG A 514 5.03 -6.22 -8.81
CA ARG A 514 3.96 -7.23 -8.82
C ARG A 514 3.62 -7.66 -10.25
N MET A 515 3.21 -8.93 -10.40
CA MET A 515 2.75 -9.49 -11.68
C MET A 515 1.24 -9.32 -11.81
N TYR A 516 0.82 -8.61 -12.85
CA TYR A 516 -0.58 -8.38 -13.19
C TYR A 516 -1.00 -9.25 -14.36
N LEU A 517 -2.16 -9.89 -14.26
CA LEU A 517 -2.75 -10.71 -15.32
C LEU A 517 -3.40 -9.80 -16.38
N ILE A 518 -2.74 -9.64 -17.51
CA ILE A 518 -3.18 -8.75 -18.60
C ILE A 518 -3.99 -9.52 -19.65
N GLY A 519 -3.66 -10.79 -19.86
CA GLY A 519 -4.36 -11.64 -20.83
C GLY A 519 -4.48 -13.09 -20.40
N ILE A 520 -5.39 -13.81 -21.06
CA ILE A 520 -5.54 -15.27 -20.97
C ILE A 520 -5.22 -15.85 -22.35
N ILE A 521 -4.36 -16.88 -22.40
CA ILE A 521 -3.99 -17.54 -23.65
C ILE A 521 -5.24 -18.14 -24.31
N SER A 522 -5.55 -17.72 -25.54
CA SER A 522 -6.78 -18.09 -26.24
C SER A 522 -6.48 -18.85 -27.54
N TRP A 523 -5.99 -18.18 -28.58
CA TRP A 523 -5.69 -18.80 -29.88
C TRP A 523 -4.50 -18.14 -30.59
N GLY A 524 -4.01 -18.78 -31.65
CA GLY A 524 -2.88 -18.29 -32.45
C GLY A 524 -2.73 -19.07 -33.75
N ILE A 525 -1.79 -18.63 -34.60
CA ILE A 525 -1.52 -19.27 -35.90
C ILE A 525 -0.18 -19.98 -35.84
N GLY A 526 -0.27 -21.30 -35.62
CA GLY A 526 0.90 -22.11 -35.32
C GLY A 526 1.58 -21.67 -34.03
N CYS A 527 2.79 -22.18 -33.79
CA CYS A 527 3.63 -21.72 -32.68
C CYS A 527 4.99 -21.26 -33.21
N GLY A 528 5.48 -20.12 -32.71
CA GLY A 528 6.83 -19.61 -32.98
C GLY A 528 7.01 -19.02 -34.37
N ARG A 529 5.93 -18.59 -35.04
CA ARG A 529 6.01 -17.97 -36.36
C ARG A 529 6.55 -16.55 -36.26
N ARG A 530 7.50 -16.22 -37.14
CA ARG A 530 8.13 -14.91 -37.17
C ARG A 530 7.09 -13.81 -37.41
N ASP A 531 7.10 -12.79 -36.56
CA ASP A 531 6.28 -11.58 -36.68
C ASP A 531 4.75 -11.84 -36.66
N VAL A 532 4.33 -13.03 -36.23
CA VAL A 532 2.93 -13.40 -36.03
C VAL A 532 2.68 -13.48 -34.52
N PRO A 533 1.83 -12.61 -33.95
CA PRO A 533 1.54 -12.64 -32.52
C PRO A 533 0.55 -13.77 -32.17
N GLY A 534 0.60 -14.24 -30.92
CA GLY A 534 -0.50 -14.96 -30.31
C GLY A 534 -1.61 -14.00 -29.88
N VAL A 535 -2.85 -14.51 -29.82
CA VAL A 535 -4.04 -13.76 -29.42
C VAL A 535 -4.53 -14.23 -28.05
N TYR A 536 -4.80 -13.23 -27.20
CA TYR A 536 -5.15 -13.42 -25.80
C TYR A 536 -6.45 -12.70 -25.50
N THR A 537 -7.25 -13.26 -24.60
CA THR A 537 -8.43 -12.57 -24.07
C THR A 537 -7.97 -11.42 -23.15
N LYS A 538 -8.41 -10.19 -23.42
CA LYS A 538 -7.97 -8.98 -22.71
C LYS A 538 -8.69 -8.82 -21.37
N VAL A 539 -8.01 -9.16 -20.26
CA VAL A 539 -8.62 -9.25 -18.91
C VAL A 539 -9.23 -7.92 -18.44
N THR A 540 -8.65 -6.78 -18.81
CA THR A 540 -9.21 -5.45 -18.44
C THR A 540 -10.62 -5.22 -18.97
N ARG A 541 -11.05 -5.93 -20.02
CA ARG A 541 -12.42 -5.85 -20.56
C ARG A 541 -13.44 -6.67 -19.76
N TYR A 542 -13.00 -7.59 -18.90
CA TYR A 542 -13.86 -8.52 -18.17
C TYR A 542 -13.86 -8.30 -16.66
N LEU A 543 -13.23 -7.24 -16.15
CA LEU A 543 -13.15 -6.98 -14.70
C LEU A 543 -14.54 -6.90 -14.04
N GLY A 544 -15.50 -6.24 -14.70
CA GLY A 544 -16.90 -6.17 -14.22
C GLY A 544 -17.56 -7.55 -14.18
N TRP A 545 -17.44 -8.33 -15.26
CA TRP A 545 -17.97 -9.70 -15.32
C TRP A 545 -17.33 -10.61 -14.26
N ILE A 546 -16.01 -10.51 -14.04
CA ILE A 546 -15.30 -11.26 -13.01
C ILE A 546 -15.86 -10.90 -11.63
N GLN A 547 -16.03 -9.61 -11.34
CA GLN A 547 -16.52 -9.13 -10.05
C GLN A 547 -17.98 -9.52 -9.79
N ASP A 548 -18.85 -9.47 -10.80
CA ASP A 548 -20.27 -9.83 -10.67
C ASP A 548 -20.48 -11.35 -10.52
N THR A 549 -19.52 -12.14 -10.99
CA THR A 549 -19.60 -13.60 -10.98
C THR A 549 -18.99 -14.22 -9.72
N MET A 550 -17.95 -13.59 -9.16
CA MET A 550 -17.26 -14.01 -7.93
C MET A 550 -18.08 -13.76 -6.68
#